data_AF-A0AAQ4CVI8-F1
#
_entry.id   AF-A0AAQ4CVI8-F1
#
_cell.length_a   1.000
_cell.length_b   1.000
_cell.length_c   1.000
_cell.angle_alpha   90.00
_cell.angle_beta   90.00
_cell.angle_gamma   90.00
#
_symmetry.space_group_name_H-M   'P 1'
#
loop_
_entity.id
_entity.type
_entity.pdbx_description
1 polymer ?
#
loop_
_entity_poly.entity_id
_entity_poly.type
_entity_poly.pdbx_seq_one_letter_code
_entity_poly.pdbx_strand_id
1 'polypeptide(L)' 'MVVKFVNPKYSSVLCPKCGKRMEEKGYRWFKCSCGYENDRDVVAIVNLNRRGSLALSSAPQMRDVDPNRWWER' A
#
# COMPACT_ATOMS: atom_id res chain seq x y z
N MET A 1 10.41 13.86 -16.43
CA MET A 1 9.48 13.32 -15.40
C MET A 1 8.26 12.76 -16.10
N VAL A 2 7.92 11.48 -15.88
CA VAL A 2 6.74 10.87 -16.52
C VAL A 2 5.55 10.99 -15.57
N VAL A 3 4.49 11.65 -16.01
CA VAL A 3 3.23 11.78 -15.27
C VAL A 3 2.22 10.78 -15.83
N LYS A 4 1.64 9.93 -14.97
CA LYS A 4 0.57 9.01 -15.33
C LYS A 4 -0.72 9.43 -14.63
N PHE A 5 -1.74 9.73 -15.42
CA PHE A 5 -3.07 10.01 -14.90
C PHE A 5 -3.78 8.70 -14.59
N VAL A 6 -4.31 8.59 -13.37
CA VAL A 6 -5.04 7.42 -12.89
C VAL A 6 -6.40 7.84 -12.35
N ASN A 7 -7.41 6.98 -12.51
CA ASN A 7 -8.73 7.26 -11.96
C ASN A 7 -8.69 7.16 -10.42
N PRO A 8 -9.03 8.22 -9.66
CA PRO A 8 -8.97 8.21 -8.21
C PRO A 8 -10.21 7.59 -7.54
N LYS A 9 -11.26 7.24 -8.29
CA LYS A 9 -12.54 6.81 -7.73
C LYS A 9 -12.36 5.62 -6.77
N TYR A 10 -12.95 5.75 -5.59
CA TYR A 10 -12.91 4.77 -4.50
C TYR A 10 -11.51 4.41 -3.97
N SER A 11 -10.45 5.15 -4.33
CA SER A 11 -9.08 4.87 -3.86
C SER A 11 -8.94 4.95 -2.34
N SER A 12 -9.71 5.82 -1.67
CA SER A 12 -9.61 6.02 -0.23
C SER A 12 -10.52 5.11 0.61
N VAL A 13 -11.32 4.24 -0.01
CA VAL A 13 -12.36 3.45 0.71
C VAL A 13 -12.30 1.96 0.41
N LEU A 14 -11.49 1.54 -0.57
CA LEU A 14 -11.29 0.14 -0.89
C LEU A 14 -10.04 -0.38 -0.20
N CYS A 15 -10.14 -1.57 0.38
CA CYS A 15 -9.02 -2.20 1.03
C CYS A 15 -7.93 -2.56 0.00
N PRO A 16 -6.68 -2.10 0.18
CA PRO A 16 -5.59 -2.42 -0.75
C PRO A 16 -5.19 -3.90 -0.72
N LYS A 17 -5.62 -4.66 0.30
CA LYS A 17 -5.33 -6.09 0.47
C LYS A 17 -6.38 -6.98 -0.22
N CYS A 18 -7.67 -6.72 -0.02
CA CYS A 18 -8.75 -7.60 -0.49
C CYS A 18 -9.79 -6.94 -1.41
N GLY A 19 -9.68 -5.63 -1.68
CA GLY A 19 -10.58 -4.90 -2.56
C GLY A 19 -11.98 -4.62 -2.02
N LYS A 20 -12.34 -5.11 -0.82
CA LYS A 20 -13.64 -4.82 -0.19
C LYS A 20 -13.70 -3.38 0.33
N ARG A 21 -14.90 -2.84 0.45
CA ARG A 21 -15.13 -1.53 1.08
C ARG A 21 -14.73 -1.59 2.56
N MET A 22 -14.00 -0.58 2.99
CA MET A 22 -13.56 -0.40 4.37
C MET A 22 -14.57 0.43 5.16
N GLU A 23 -14.58 0.22 6.47
CA GLU A 23 -15.40 0.97 7.42
C GLU A 23 -14.54 2.00 8.16
N GLU A 24 -15.07 3.21 8.34
CA GLU A 24 -14.43 4.23 9.15
C GLU A 24 -14.62 3.90 10.65
N LYS A 25 -13.53 3.93 11.42
CA LYS A 25 -13.56 3.67 12.88
C LYS A 25 -13.38 4.95 13.71
N GLY A 26 -12.91 6.04 13.10
CA GLY A 26 -12.78 7.35 13.74
C GLY A 26 -11.51 8.07 13.28
N TYR A 27 -11.48 9.40 13.41
CA TYR A 27 -10.31 10.25 13.09
C TYR A 27 -9.57 9.89 11.79
N ARG A 28 -10.31 9.61 10.70
CA ARG A 28 -9.77 9.20 9.38
C ARG A 28 -9.14 7.81 9.33
N TRP A 29 -9.29 6.99 10.36
CA TRP A 29 -8.84 5.61 10.41
C TRP A 29 -9.88 4.64 9.84
N PHE A 30 -9.44 3.77 8.93
CA PHE A 30 -10.30 2.80 8.25
C PHE A 30 -9.89 1.37 8.62
N LYS A 31 -10.90 0.52 8.85
CA LYS A 31 -10.74 -0.91 9.12
C LYS A 31 -11.48 -1.75 8.09
N CYS A 32 -10.82 -2.79 7.62
CA CYS A 32 -11.43 -3.80 6.75
C CYS A 32 -11.73 -5.08 7.53
N SER A 33 -12.76 -5.81 7.10
CA SER A 33 -13.07 -7.15 7.61
C SER A 33 -11.95 -8.18 7.40
N CYS A 34 -10.99 -7.94 6.49
CA CYS A 34 -9.80 -8.79 6.34
C CYS A 34 -8.68 -8.51 7.36
N GLY A 35 -8.91 -7.61 8.32
CA GLY A 35 -7.95 -7.23 9.36
C GLY A 35 -6.96 -6.13 8.98
N TYR A 36 -7.07 -5.56 7.77
CA TYR A 36 -6.24 -4.41 7.38
C TYR A 36 -6.81 -3.11 7.96
N GLU A 37 -5.94 -2.32 8.58
CA GLU A 37 -6.26 -1.03 9.19
C GLU A 37 -5.23 0.02 8.82
N ASN A 38 -5.68 1.23 8.46
CA ASN A 38 -4.78 2.35 8.21
C ASN A 38 -5.54 3.68 8.13
N ASP A 39 -4.79 4.79 8.09
CA ASP A 39 -5.32 6.09 7.73
C ASP A 39 -5.84 6.11 6.28
N ARG A 40 -6.91 6.87 6.07
CA ARG A 40 -7.60 7.01 4.79
C ARG A 40 -6.70 7.51 3.66
N ASP A 41 -5.76 8.42 3.94
CA ASP A 41 -4.87 8.99 2.92
C ASP A 41 -3.78 7.98 2.53
N VAL A 42 -3.30 7.19 3.49
CA VAL A 42 -2.41 6.06 3.21
C VAL A 42 -3.11 5.04 2.31
N VAL A 43 -4.37 4.69 2.61
CA VAL A 43 -5.18 3.81 1.74
C VAL A 43 -5.31 4.38 0.32
N ALA A 44 -5.56 5.68 0.20
CA ALA A 44 -5.69 6.36 -1.10
C ALA A 44 -4.39 6.27 -1.91
N ILE A 45 -3.25 6.64 -1.33
CA ILE A 45 -1.94 6.64 -2.00
C ILE A 45 -1.55 5.22 -2.42
N VAL A 46 -1.74 4.22 -1.57
CA VAL A 46 -1.44 2.82 -1.90
C VAL A 46 -2.27 2.34 -3.09
N ASN A 47 -3.57 2.65 -3.11
CA ASN A 47 -4.45 2.27 -4.22
C ASN A 47 -4.12 3.02 -5.52
N LEU A 48 -3.80 4.32 -5.45
CA LEU A 48 -3.38 5.10 -6.62
C LEU A 48 -2.06 4.59 -7.18
N ASN A 49 -1.08 4.32 -6.31
CA ASN A 49 0.21 3.75 -6.71
C ASN A 49 0.02 2.39 -7.36
N ARG A 50 -0.82 1.51 -6.80
CA ARG A 50 -1.15 0.20 -7.42
C ARG A 50 -1.77 0.35 -8.81
N ARG A 51 -2.58 1.39 -9.06
CA ARG A 51 -3.22 1.65 -10.37
C ARG A 51 -2.26 2.29 -11.38
N GLY A 52 -1.36 3.17 -10.92
CA GLY A 52 -0.41 3.89 -11.78
C GLY A 52 0.88 3.12 -12.06
N SER A 53 1.23 2.18 -11.17
CA SER A 53 2.41 1.35 -11.29
C SER A 53 2.09 0.13 -12.15
N LEU A 54 2.37 0.26 -13.46
CA LEU A 54 2.47 -0.88 -14.38
C LEU A 54 3.75 -1.71 -14.17
N ALA A 55 4.64 -1.29 -13.27
CA ALA A 55 5.80 -2.07 -12.89
C ALA A 55 5.64 -2.53 -11.44
N LEU A 56 5.33 -3.82 -11.24
CA LEU A 56 6.11 -4.57 -10.24
C LEU A 56 7.56 -4.19 -10.51
N SER A 57 8.29 -3.71 -9.50
CA SER A 57 9.73 -3.53 -9.64
C SER A 57 10.26 -4.79 -10.34
N SER A 58 10.77 -4.66 -11.57
CA SER A 58 11.49 -5.74 -12.23
C SER A 58 12.81 -6.00 -11.51
N ALA A 59 13.22 -5.06 -10.66
CA ALA A 59 14.24 -5.28 -9.65
C ALA A 59 13.80 -6.46 -8.76
N PRO A 60 14.57 -7.56 -8.71
CA PRO A 60 14.32 -8.62 -7.75
C PRO A 60 14.31 -7.99 -6.35
N GLN A 61 13.28 -8.32 -5.56
CA GLN A 61 13.29 -7.99 -4.15
C GLN A 61 14.53 -8.68 -3.56
N MET A 62 15.48 -7.90 -3.05
CA MET A 62 16.67 -8.41 -2.39
C MET A 62 16.22 -9.09 -1.09
N ARG A 63 16.05 -10.41 -1.14
CA ARG A 63 15.62 -11.23 0.01
C ARG A 63 16.80 -11.67 0.87
N ASP A 64 18.01 -11.61 0.32
CA ASP A 64 19.26 -11.98 0.98
C ASP A 64 20.01 -10.74 1.46
N VAL A 65 19.34 -9.89 2.23
CA VAL A 65 20.06 -8.96 3.10
C VAL A 65 20.52 -9.78 4.29
N ASP A 66 21.79 -10.17 4.31
CA ASP A 66 22.45 -10.60 5.53
C ASP A 66 22.46 -9.39 6.47
N PRO A 67 21.63 -9.37 7.54
CA PRO A 67 21.58 -8.23 8.42
C PRO A 67 22.93 -8.15 9.11
N ASN A 68 23.73 -7.16 8.71
CA ASN A 68 25.07 -6.85 9.21
C ASN A 68 25.31 -7.52 10.57
N ARG A 69 25.99 -8.66 10.63
CA ARG A 69 26.32 -9.34 11.88
C ARG A 69 27.51 -8.64 12.52
N TRP A 70 27.29 -7.40 12.95
CA TRP A 70 28.30 -6.55 13.60
C TRP A 70 28.74 -7.07 14.98
N TRP A 71 28.22 -8.21 15.44
CA TRP A 71 28.49 -8.80 16.75
C TRP A 71 29.12 -10.19 16.71
N GLU A 72 29.44 -10.75 15.54
CA GLU A 72 30.27 -11.96 15.46
C GLU A 72 31.75 -11.56 15.41
N ARG A 73 32.31 -11.53 16.63
CA ARG A 73 33.70 -11.49 17.10
C ARG A 73 34.82 -11.82 16.11
#